data_AF-A0A954G512-F1
#
_entry.id   AF-A0A954G512-F1
#
_cell.length_a   1.000
_cell.length_b   1.000
_cell.length_c   1.000
_cell.angle_alpha   90.00
_cell.angle_beta   90.00
_cell.angle_gamma   90.00
#
_symmetry.space_group_name_H-M   'P 1'
#
loop_
_entity.id
_entity.type
_entity.pdbx_description
1 polymer ?
#
loop_
_entity_poly.entity_id
_entity_poly.type
_entity_poly.pdbx_seq_one_letter_code
_entity_poly.pdbx_strand_id
1 'polypeptide(L)'
;MLKCGQSSSFRPRQWIVLITLICLFLTATLVAAPKKNATKKVPPLNLPPLKTQEQKMQLLGYIRQTMPTRRIARSVSFSSADLDQSLEQELGQSAQNALARTIDDETFLRRVYLDLTGTLPAPQKIESFIASENRTKRSDLIDELLETPEYARKWARYWTSVIFYESEANKNRISPQALEDWLAEQF
;
A
#
# COMPACT_ATOMS: atom_id res chain seq x y z
N MET A 1 -64.63 40.58 -15.55
CA MET A 1 -64.19 39.53 -16.51
C MET A 1 -63.20 38.64 -15.77
N LEU A 2 -63.64 37.47 -15.28
CA LEU A 2 -63.25 36.10 -15.78
C LEU A 2 -61.74 35.84 -15.59
N LYS A 3 -61.22 34.87 -14.82
CA LYS A 3 -61.67 33.54 -14.37
C LYS A 3 -60.87 33.11 -13.12
N CYS A 4 -61.51 32.30 -12.27
CA CYS A 4 -60.89 31.41 -11.29
C CYS A 4 -60.46 30.08 -11.96
N GLY A 5 -59.44 29.39 -11.42
CA GLY A 5 -59.05 28.01 -11.76
C GLY A 5 -57.57 27.88 -12.16
N GLN A 6 -56.74 26.97 -11.64
CA GLN A 6 -57.00 25.78 -10.84
C GLN A 6 -55.80 25.46 -9.94
N SER A 7 -56.11 25.00 -8.73
CA SER A 7 -55.23 24.24 -7.85
C SER A 7 -55.01 22.84 -8.44
N SER A 8 -53.79 22.55 -8.90
CA SER A 8 -53.39 21.17 -9.22
C SER A 8 -53.08 20.44 -7.91
N SER A 9 -54.08 19.71 -7.43
CA SER A 9 -53.98 18.73 -6.37
C SER A 9 -52.89 17.69 -6.67
N PHE A 10 -51.81 17.71 -5.88
CA PHE A 10 -50.74 16.71 -5.93
C PHE A 10 -51.27 15.40 -5.31
N ARG A 11 -51.59 14.40 -6.13
CA ARG A 11 -52.14 13.11 -5.66
C ARG A 11 -51.00 12.14 -5.33
N PRO A 12 -50.75 11.81 -4.04
CA PRO A 12 -49.57 11.02 -3.60
C PRO A 12 -49.54 9.57 -4.11
N ARG A 13 -50.64 9.07 -4.68
CA ARG A 13 -50.72 7.71 -5.22
C ARG A 13 -49.99 7.50 -6.55
N GLN A 14 -49.78 8.55 -7.35
CA GLN A 14 -49.09 8.41 -8.65
C GLN A 14 -47.57 8.32 -8.51
N TRP A 15 -46.99 8.95 -7.49
CA TRP A 15 -45.55 8.87 -7.21
C TRP A 15 -45.12 7.50 -6.70
N ILE A 16 -45.97 6.83 -5.92
CA ILE A 16 -45.68 5.47 -5.41
C ILE A 16 -45.63 4.46 -6.56
N VAL A 17 -46.52 4.57 -7.55
CA VAL A 17 -46.52 3.69 -8.75
C VAL A 17 -45.30 3.96 -9.65
N LEU A 18 -44.84 5.20 -9.73
CA LEU A 18 -43.64 5.56 -10.49
C LEU A 18 -42.35 5.06 -9.83
N ILE A 19 -42.26 5.13 -8.50
CA ILE A 19 -41.12 4.61 -7.74
C ILE A 19 -41.07 3.08 -7.79
N THR A 20 -42.21 2.38 -7.71
CA THR A 20 -42.22 0.91 -7.85
C THR A 20 -41.86 0.45 -9.25
N LEU A 21 -42.28 1.17 -10.30
CA LEU A 21 -41.88 0.86 -11.69
C LEU A 21 -40.39 1.10 -11.95
N ILE A 22 -39.80 2.15 -11.38
CA ILE A 22 -38.35 2.42 -11.47
C ILE A 22 -37.55 1.36 -10.69
N CYS A 23 -38.04 0.92 -9.54
CA CYS A 23 -37.39 -0.15 -8.75
C CYS A 23 -37.46 -1.52 -9.46
N LEU A 24 -38.55 -1.79 -10.20
CA LEU A 24 -38.66 -2.99 -11.05
C LEU A 24 -37.76 -2.92 -12.29
N PHE A 25 -37.50 -1.73 -12.85
CA PHE A 25 -36.58 -1.56 -13.97
C PHE A 25 -35.09 -1.57 -13.56
N LEU A 26 -34.75 -1.15 -12.34
CA LEU A 26 -33.36 -1.10 -11.88
C LEU A 26 -32.79 -2.46 -11.43
N THR A 27 -33.63 -3.49 -11.27
CA THR A 27 -33.20 -4.85 -10.88
C THR A 27 -32.83 -5.74 -12.07
N ALA A 28 -33.01 -5.28 -13.31
CA ALA A 28 -32.80 -6.09 -14.52
C ALA A 28 -31.47 -5.82 -15.26
N THR A 29 -30.55 -5.01 -14.72
CA THR A 29 -29.15 -5.03 -15.18
C THR A 29 -28.38 -6.06 -14.38
N LEU A 30 -28.63 -7.32 -14.73
CA LEU A 30 -27.82 -8.46 -14.33
C LEU A 30 -26.37 -8.15 -14.70
N VAL A 31 -25.56 -7.77 -13.71
CA VAL A 31 -24.10 -7.79 -13.81
C VAL A 31 -23.76 -9.21 -14.20
N ALA A 32 -23.44 -9.41 -15.48
CA ALA A 32 -22.93 -10.67 -15.97
C ALA A 32 -21.64 -10.95 -15.20
N ALA A 33 -21.74 -11.82 -14.19
CA ALA A 33 -20.60 -12.32 -13.46
C ALA A 33 -19.55 -12.80 -14.49
N PRO A 34 -18.27 -12.46 -14.33
CA PRO A 34 -17.24 -12.95 -15.23
C PRO A 34 -17.36 -14.47 -15.27
N LYS A 35 -17.55 -15.04 -16.46
CA LYS A 35 -17.57 -16.50 -16.66
C LYS A 35 -16.37 -17.05 -15.90
N LYS A 36 -16.62 -17.86 -14.87
CA LYS A 36 -15.56 -18.61 -14.18
C LYS A 36 -14.84 -19.37 -15.27
N ASN A 37 -13.65 -18.90 -15.64
CA ASN A 37 -12.79 -19.58 -16.59
C ASN A 37 -12.68 -21.01 -16.09
N ALA A 38 -13.16 -21.95 -16.89
CA ALA A 38 -13.20 -23.36 -16.54
C ALA A 38 -11.82 -23.72 -15.99
N THR A 39 -11.78 -24.13 -14.72
CA THR A 39 -10.56 -24.62 -14.09
C THR A 39 -10.05 -25.73 -15.01
N LYS A 40 -8.99 -25.45 -15.78
CA LYS A 40 -8.28 -26.50 -16.52
C LYS A 40 -7.96 -27.55 -15.45
N LYS A 41 -8.62 -28.72 -15.51
CA LYS A 41 -8.31 -29.83 -14.63
C LYS A 41 -6.82 -30.08 -14.81
N VAL A 42 -6.04 -29.69 -13.81
CA VAL A 42 -4.61 -30.00 -13.79
C VAL A 42 -4.57 -31.53 -13.82
N PRO A 43 -3.86 -32.14 -14.79
CA PRO A 43 -3.74 -33.58 -14.82
C PRO A 43 -3.26 -34.05 -13.45
N PRO A 44 -3.79 -35.18 -12.93
CA PRO A 44 -3.39 -35.67 -11.63
C PRO A 44 -1.87 -35.80 -11.63
N LEU A 45 -1.24 -35.08 -10.71
CA LEU A 45 0.21 -35.05 -10.61
C LEU A 45 0.67 -36.46 -10.21
N ASN A 46 1.20 -37.20 -11.17
CA ASN A 46 1.69 -38.56 -10.96
C ASN A 46 3.05 -38.47 -10.26
N LEU A 47 3.00 -38.37 -8.93
CA LEU A 47 4.18 -38.36 -8.09
C LEU A 47 4.62 -39.82 -7.82
N PRO A 48 5.92 -40.15 -7.92
CA PRO A 48 6.41 -41.41 -7.40
C PRO A 48 6.06 -41.55 -5.90
N PRO A 49 5.86 -42.77 -5.37
CA PRO A 49 5.50 -42.96 -3.96
C PRO A 49 6.63 -42.46 -3.05
N LEU A 50 6.34 -41.46 -2.21
CA LEU A 50 7.30 -40.79 -1.30
C LEU A 50 7.27 -41.40 0.11
N LYS A 51 7.45 -42.73 0.22
CA LYS A 51 7.36 -43.43 1.51
C LYS A 51 8.64 -43.29 2.33
N THR A 52 9.79 -43.24 1.68
CA THR A 52 11.11 -43.22 2.33
C THR A 52 11.70 -41.80 2.33
N GLN A 53 12.51 -41.46 3.35
CA GLN A 53 13.11 -40.13 3.44
C GLN A 53 14.08 -39.83 2.29
N GLU A 54 14.78 -40.84 1.79
CA GLU A 54 15.66 -40.74 0.61
C GLU A 54 14.90 -40.26 -0.63
N GLN A 55 13.69 -40.78 -0.85
CA GLN A 55 12.85 -40.42 -1.99
C GLN A 55 12.38 -38.95 -1.91
N LYS A 56 12.09 -38.47 -0.70
CA LYS A 56 11.77 -37.06 -0.46
C LYS A 56 12.98 -36.18 -0.75
N MET A 57 14.17 -36.57 -0.32
CA MET A 57 15.41 -35.82 -0.59
C MET A 57 15.74 -35.78 -2.08
N GLN A 58 15.53 -36.88 -2.81
CA GLN A 58 15.70 -36.94 -4.26
C GLN A 58 14.71 -36.03 -5.00
N LEU A 59 13.43 -36.04 -4.58
CA LEU A 59 12.41 -35.15 -5.14
C LEU A 59 12.76 -33.67 -4.89
N LEU A 60 13.17 -33.32 -3.67
CA LEU A 60 13.57 -31.95 -3.34
C LEU A 60 14.78 -31.49 -4.17
N GLY A 61 15.75 -32.38 -4.39
CA GLY A 61 16.88 -32.13 -5.29
C GLY A 61 16.41 -31.86 -6.73
N TYR A 62 15.50 -32.70 -7.24
CA TYR A 62 14.93 -32.54 -8.58
C TYR A 62 14.13 -31.24 -8.73
N ILE A 63 13.28 -30.89 -7.75
CA ILE A 63 12.53 -29.63 -7.74
C ILE A 63 13.51 -28.45 -7.73
N ARG A 64 14.56 -28.49 -6.90
CA ARG A 64 15.57 -27.42 -6.85
C ARG A 64 16.26 -27.20 -8.19
N GLN A 65 16.53 -28.27 -8.94
CA GLN A 65 17.15 -28.21 -10.26
C GLN A 65 16.19 -27.74 -11.37
N THR A 66 14.91 -28.08 -11.24
CA THR A 66 13.87 -27.77 -12.25
C THR A 66 13.10 -26.48 -11.98
N MET A 67 13.25 -25.91 -10.78
CA MET A 67 12.70 -24.60 -10.47
C MET A 67 13.27 -23.58 -11.45
N PRO A 68 12.42 -22.81 -12.15
CA PRO A 68 12.89 -21.64 -12.86
C PRO A 68 13.40 -20.68 -11.80
N THR A 69 14.71 -20.70 -11.52
CA THR A 69 15.34 -19.60 -10.81
C THR A 69 15.12 -18.39 -11.69
N ARG A 70 14.17 -17.53 -11.31
CA ARG A 70 14.07 -16.17 -11.82
C ARG A 70 15.38 -15.53 -11.45
N ARG A 71 16.36 -15.64 -12.34
CA ARG A 71 17.63 -14.95 -12.21
C ARG A 71 17.25 -13.48 -12.22
N ILE A 72 17.35 -12.83 -11.06
CA ILE A 72 17.23 -11.38 -10.98
C ILE A 72 18.48 -10.86 -11.69
N ALA A 73 18.43 -10.83 -13.02
CA ALA A 73 19.59 -10.63 -13.88
C ALA A 73 20.01 -9.15 -13.96
N ARG A 74 19.30 -8.27 -13.25
CA ARG A 74 19.55 -6.84 -13.27
C ARG A 74 19.27 -6.30 -11.89
N SER A 75 20.31 -5.92 -11.16
CA SER A 75 20.17 -4.80 -10.23
C SER A 75 19.83 -3.62 -11.11
N VAL A 76 18.54 -3.31 -11.25
CA VAL A 76 18.12 -2.07 -11.89
C VAL A 76 18.60 -0.99 -10.93
N SER A 77 19.66 -0.26 -11.30
CA SER A 77 19.98 0.99 -10.65
C SER A 77 18.83 1.93 -10.99
N PHE A 78 18.08 2.29 -9.97
CA PHE A 78 16.88 3.08 -10.11
C PHE A 78 17.07 4.36 -9.33
N SER A 79 17.02 5.48 -10.02
CA SER A 79 17.11 6.81 -9.41
C SER A 79 15.72 7.30 -9.00
N SER A 80 15.67 8.23 -8.04
CA SER A 80 14.44 8.98 -7.74
C SER A 80 13.89 9.68 -8.98
N ALA A 81 14.76 10.17 -9.88
CA ALA A 81 14.31 10.80 -11.13
C ALA A 81 13.59 9.83 -12.06
N ASP A 82 14.01 8.55 -12.09
CA ASP A 82 13.37 7.52 -12.91
C ASP A 82 12.00 7.14 -12.35
N LEU A 83 11.85 7.15 -11.01
CA LEU A 83 10.57 7.01 -10.32
C LEU A 83 9.61 8.12 -10.71
N ASP A 84 10.07 9.37 -10.58
CA ASP A 84 9.26 10.55 -10.84
C ASP A 84 8.79 10.56 -12.30
N GLN A 85 9.69 10.26 -13.24
CA GLN A 85 9.34 10.12 -14.65
C GLN A 85 8.30 9.02 -14.89
N SER A 86 8.44 7.86 -14.23
CA SER A 86 7.49 6.76 -14.38
C SER A 86 6.13 7.12 -13.79
N LEU A 87 6.10 7.83 -12.65
CA LEU A 87 4.88 8.33 -12.04
C LEU A 87 4.19 9.35 -12.95
N GLU A 88 4.94 10.28 -13.55
CA GLU A 88 4.40 11.25 -14.51
C GLU A 88 3.81 10.58 -15.75
N GLN A 89 4.44 9.51 -16.25
CA GLN A 89 3.95 8.74 -17.40
C GLN A 89 2.63 8.02 -17.11
N GLU A 90 2.51 7.40 -15.94
CA GLU A 90 1.30 6.67 -15.53
C GLU A 90 0.16 7.63 -15.15
N LEU A 91 0.49 8.70 -14.42
CA LEU A 91 -0.49 9.70 -13.98
C LEU A 91 -0.93 10.60 -15.14
N GLY A 92 -0.05 10.95 -16.09
CA GLY A 92 -0.42 11.76 -17.26
C GLY A 92 -1.52 11.11 -18.12
N GLN A 93 -1.72 9.80 -18.02
CA GLN A 93 -2.78 9.05 -18.71
C GLN A 93 -4.11 9.01 -17.93
N SER A 94 -4.09 9.17 -16.60
CA SER A 94 -5.24 8.92 -15.72
C SER A 94 -5.60 10.07 -14.76
N ALA A 95 -4.78 11.11 -14.65
CA ALA A 95 -4.88 12.07 -13.55
C ALA A 95 -5.90 13.18 -13.84
N GLN A 96 -7.08 13.03 -13.27
CA GLN A 96 -8.01 14.14 -13.02
C GLN A 96 -7.48 15.17 -11.99
N ASN A 97 -6.41 14.84 -11.24
CA ASN A 97 -5.83 15.68 -10.18
C ASN A 97 -4.34 15.95 -10.45
N ALA A 98 -3.95 17.22 -10.53
CA ALA A 98 -2.55 17.61 -10.66
C ALA A 98 -1.71 17.16 -9.44
N LEU A 99 -0.41 16.93 -9.66
CA LEU A 99 0.53 16.59 -8.60
C LEU A 99 0.52 17.65 -7.48
N ALA A 100 0.76 17.22 -6.25
CA ALA A 100 0.83 18.13 -5.11
C ALA A 100 1.96 19.15 -5.31
N ARG A 101 1.68 20.42 -5.00
CA ARG A 101 2.67 21.49 -5.09
C ARG A 101 3.79 21.27 -4.06
N THR A 102 5.02 21.63 -4.41
CA THR A 102 6.16 21.64 -3.50
C THR A 102 5.87 22.51 -2.28
N ILE A 103 6.11 21.94 -1.10
CA ILE A 103 5.92 22.59 0.20
C ILE A 103 7.11 23.46 0.60
N ASP A 104 6.87 24.40 1.52
CA ASP A 104 7.91 25.21 2.14
C ASP A 104 8.88 24.38 2.99
N ASP A 105 10.05 24.95 3.29
CA ASP A 105 11.13 24.27 4.01
C ASP A 105 10.80 23.97 5.48
N GLU A 106 10.01 24.82 6.14
CA GLU A 106 9.65 24.67 7.56
C GLU A 106 8.66 23.51 7.75
N THR A 107 7.63 23.47 6.89
CA THR A 107 6.65 22.39 6.81
C THR A 107 7.30 21.09 6.38
N PHE A 108 8.24 21.14 5.43
CA PHE A 108 9.03 19.97 5.04
C PHE A 108 9.80 19.40 6.23
N LEU A 109 10.55 20.24 6.93
CA LEU A 109 11.36 19.83 8.07
C LEU A 109 10.53 19.14 9.16
N ARG A 110 9.40 19.76 9.56
CA ARG A 110 8.51 19.17 10.56
C ARG A 110 7.94 17.82 10.13
N ARG A 111 7.51 17.70 8.88
CA ARG A 111 6.94 16.45 8.35
C ARG A 111 7.98 15.34 8.31
N VAL A 112 9.16 15.61 7.77
CA VAL A 112 10.22 14.59 7.65
C VAL A 112 10.67 14.09 9.03
N TYR A 113 10.81 14.97 10.03
CA TYR A 113 11.12 14.53 11.39
C TYR A 113 10.00 13.65 11.98
N LEU A 114 8.74 14.05 11.85
CA LEU A 114 7.63 13.23 12.33
C LEU A 114 7.52 11.90 11.57
N ASP A 115 7.80 11.89 10.28
CA ASP A 115 7.68 10.71 9.41
C ASP A 115 8.85 9.74 9.59
N LEU A 116 10.07 10.21 9.81
CA LEU A 116 11.25 9.35 9.95
C LEU A 116 11.53 8.99 11.42
N THR A 117 11.57 9.96 12.33
CA THR A 117 11.95 9.71 13.74
C THR A 117 10.74 9.71 14.67
N GLY A 118 9.61 10.29 14.26
CA GLY A 118 8.43 10.41 15.13
C GLY A 118 8.59 11.47 16.22
N THR A 119 9.62 12.31 16.11
CA THR A 119 9.91 13.40 17.05
C THR A 119 9.79 14.74 16.34
N LEU A 120 9.71 15.84 17.10
CA LEU A 120 9.78 17.18 16.53
C LEU A 120 11.24 17.65 16.46
N PRO A 121 11.62 18.44 15.43
CA PRO A 121 12.94 19.01 15.34
C PRO A 121 13.18 20.04 16.46
N ALA A 122 14.43 20.14 16.91
CA ALA A 122 14.84 21.18 17.86
C ALA A 122 14.76 22.58 17.22
N PRO A 123 14.39 23.64 17.97
CA PRO A 123 14.26 24.99 17.43
C PRO A 123 15.51 25.49 16.68
N GLN A 124 16.70 25.19 17.22
CA GLN A 124 17.97 25.59 16.63
C GLN A 124 18.21 24.92 15.26
N LYS A 125 17.78 23.66 15.10
CA LYS A 125 17.89 22.94 13.82
C LYS A 125 16.97 23.59 12.78
N ILE A 126 15.77 24.02 13.17
CA ILE A 126 14.82 24.72 12.29
C ILE A 126 15.44 26.00 11.73
N GLU A 127 15.97 26.85 12.60
CA GLU A 127 16.61 28.11 12.19
C GLU A 127 17.80 27.86 11.25
N SER A 128 18.65 26.89 11.57
CA SER A 128 19.81 26.53 10.74
C SER A 128 19.40 25.99 9.36
N PHE A 129 18.31 25.22 9.28
CA PHE A 129 17.84 24.61 8.04
C PHE A 129 17.19 25.64 7.10
N ILE A 130 16.46 26.61 7.68
CA ILE A 130 15.86 27.72 6.93
C ILE A 130 16.95 28.66 6.42
N ALA A 131 17.97 28.96 7.24
CA ALA A 131 19.08 29.83 6.85
C ALA A 131 20.01 29.21 5.79
N SER A 132 19.99 27.89 5.62
CA SER A 132 20.82 27.19 4.63
C SER A 132 20.29 27.37 3.20
N GLU A 133 21.16 27.86 2.31
CA GLU A 133 20.90 27.99 0.87
C GLU A 133 21.36 26.77 0.04
N ASN A 134 21.81 25.69 0.71
CA ASN A 134 22.29 24.52 -0.01
C ASN A 134 21.14 23.83 -0.77
N ARG A 135 21.35 23.56 -2.06
CA ARG A 135 20.39 22.88 -2.95
C ARG A 135 20.15 21.43 -2.54
N THR A 136 21.12 20.78 -1.89
CA THR A 136 21.02 19.38 -1.42
C THR A 136 20.55 19.27 0.03
N LYS A 137 20.24 20.37 0.72
CA LYS A 137 19.92 20.35 2.16
C LYS A 137 18.80 19.37 2.54
N ARG A 138 17.84 19.13 1.64
CA ARG A 138 16.73 18.19 1.87
C ARG A 138 17.18 16.74 1.80
N SER A 139 18.01 16.37 0.82
CA SER A 139 18.55 15.00 0.72
C SER A 139 19.50 14.72 1.88
N ASP A 140 20.41 15.65 2.14
CA ASP A 140 21.44 15.50 3.18
C ASP A 140 20.80 15.32 4.56
N LEU A 141 19.70 16.04 4.84
CA LEU A 141 18.93 15.87 6.06
C LEU A 141 18.24 14.50 6.14
N ILE A 142 17.69 14.01 5.03
CA ILE A 142 17.04 12.70 5.01
C ILE A 142 18.09 11.62 5.32
N ASP A 143 19.25 11.69 4.67
CA ASP A 143 20.35 10.75 4.90
C ASP A 143 20.81 10.80 6.37
N GLU A 144 20.98 12.01 6.95
CA GLU A 144 21.28 12.19 8.38
C GLU A 144 20.23 11.52 9.26
N LEU A 145 18.93 11.70 8.98
CA LEU A 145 17.85 11.14 9.78
C LEU A 145 17.72 9.62 9.65
N LEU A 146 18.04 9.05 8.48
CA LEU A 146 18.04 7.60 8.27
C LEU A 146 19.14 6.90 9.08
N GLU A 147 20.26 7.58 9.33
CA GLU A 147 21.36 7.07 10.17
C GLU A 147 21.08 7.19 11.68
N THR A 148 19.99 7.84 12.09
CA THR A 148 19.70 8.04 13.52
C THR A 148 19.14 6.78 14.21
N PRO A 149 19.51 6.51 15.47
CA PRO A 149 18.93 5.41 16.24
C PRO A 149 17.42 5.58 16.48
N GLU A 150 16.91 6.82 16.49
CA GLU A 150 15.48 7.11 16.60
C GLU A 150 14.70 6.55 15.41
N TYR A 151 15.24 6.68 14.19
CA TYR A 151 14.64 6.10 12.99
C TYR A 151 14.53 4.57 13.10
N ALA A 152 15.66 3.91 13.42
CA ALA A 152 15.72 2.46 13.58
C ALA A 152 14.70 1.95 14.62
N ARG A 153 14.65 2.60 15.79
CA ARG A 153 13.71 2.28 16.87
C ARG A 153 12.25 2.48 16.46
N LYS A 154 11.93 3.56 15.76
CA LYS A 154 10.56 3.82 15.29
C LYS A 154 10.08 2.70 14.36
N TRP A 155 10.91 2.32 13.39
CA TRP A 155 10.55 1.28 12.43
C TRP A 155 10.52 -0.12 13.06
N ALA A 156 11.46 -0.41 13.96
CA ALA A 156 11.44 -1.65 14.74
C ALA A 156 10.13 -1.82 15.52
N ARG A 157 9.66 -0.75 16.18
CA ARG A 157 8.37 -0.74 16.88
C ARG A 157 7.19 -0.92 15.94
N TYR A 158 7.18 -0.21 14.82
CA TYR A 158 6.12 -0.33 13.82
C TYR A 158 6.00 -1.78 13.32
N TRP A 159 7.10 -2.38 12.89
CA TRP A 159 7.12 -3.75 12.38
C TRP A 159 6.77 -4.77 13.46
N THR A 160 7.26 -4.59 14.68
CA THR A 160 6.87 -5.43 15.82
C THR A 160 5.35 -5.36 16.02
N SER A 161 4.76 -4.16 16.03
CA SER A 161 3.31 -3.99 16.13
C SER A 161 2.57 -4.72 15.01
N VAL A 162 3.01 -4.56 13.76
CA VAL A 162 2.38 -5.20 12.58
C VAL A 162 2.46 -6.73 12.65
N ILE A 163 3.60 -7.30 13.05
CA ILE A 163 3.83 -8.76 13.10
C ILE A 163 3.03 -9.42 14.23
N PHE A 164 2.89 -8.73 15.37
CA PHE A 164 2.13 -9.21 16.51
C PHE A 164 0.64 -8.82 16.47
N TYR A 165 0.23 -8.03 15.49
CA TYR A 165 -1.16 -7.65 15.27
C TYR A 165 -2.00 -8.91 15.05
N GLU A 166 -2.99 -9.14 15.91
CA GLU A 166 -3.93 -10.29 15.90
C GLU A 166 -3.29 -11.70 16.02
N SER A 167 -1.97 -11.82 16.18
CA SER A 167 -1.30 -13.12 16.28
C SER A 167 -1.18 -13.60 17.73
N GLU A 168 -2.14 -14.41 18.17
CA GLU A 168 -2.08 -15.09 19.48
C GLU A 168 -0.96 -16.14 19.56
N ALA A 169 -0.59 -16.75 18.43
CA ALA A 169 0.49 -17.73 18.36
C ALA A 169 1.88 -17.08 18.54
N ASN A 170 2.09 -15.87 18.01
CA ASN A 170 3.38 -15.19 18.11
C ASN A 170 3.59 -14.63 19.52
N LYS A 171 2.56 -14.02 20.13
CA LYS A 171 2.61 -13.43 21.48
C LYS A 171 3.10 -14.43 22.54
N ASN A 172 2.75 -15.70 22.40
CA ASN A 172 3.09 -16.75 23.35
C ASN A 172 4.47 -17.41 23.09
N ARG A 173 5.13 -17.10 21.98
CA ARG A 173 6.38 -17.76 21.55
C ARG A 173 7.60 -16.85 21.48
N ILE A 174 7.39 -15.56 21.20
CA ILE A 174 8.46 -14.58 21.00
C ILE A 174 8.11 -13.36 21.83
N SER A 175 9.07 -12.85 22.60
CA SER A 175 8.89 -11.58 23.31
C SER A 175 8.91 -10.41 22.31
N PRO A 176 7.85 -9.57 22.26
CA PRO A 176 7.81 -8.44 21.34
C PRO A 176 8.99 -7.47 21.54
N GLN A 177 9.41 -7.24 22.78
CA GLN A 177 10.52 -6.35 23.09
C GLN A 177 11.85 -6.85 22.50
N ALA A 178 12.14 -8.15 22.59
CA ALA A 178 13.39 -8.68 22.04
C ALA A 178 13.41 -8.60 20.51
N LEU A 179 12.25 -8.72 19.85
CA LEU A 179 12.15 -8.48 18.41
C LEU A 179 12.36 -7.01 18.06
N GLU A 180 11.77 -6.08 18.83
CA GLU A 180 11.98 -4.64 18.64
C GLU A 180 13.46 -4.28 18.80
N ASP A 181 14.11 -4.74 19.87
CA ASP A 181 15.53 -4.46 20.12
C ASP A 181 16.41 -5.04 19.01
N TRP A 182 16.18 -6.30 18.61
CA TRP A 182 16.92 -6.92 17.52
C TRP A 182 16.70 -6.19 16.18
N LEU A 183 15.47 -5.81 15.85
CA LEU A 183 15.17 -5.08 14.62
C LEU A 183 15.87 -3.72 14.60
N ALA A 184 15.92 -3.02 15.74
CA ALA A 184 16.59 -1.74 15.85
C ALA A 184 18.11 -1.83 15.59
N GLU A 185 18.73 -2.99 15.83
CA GLU A 185 20.14 -3.24 15.52
C GLU A 185 20.40 -3.58 14.04
N GLN A 186 19.37 -3.92 13.25
CA GLN A 186 19.53 -4.31 11.84
C GLN A 186 19.34 -3.16 10.84
N PHE A 187 18.80 -2.03 11.29
CA PHE A 187 18.70 -0.80 10.49
C PHE A 187 20.04 -0.05 10.56
#